data_AF-A0A060T0A6-F1
#
_entry.id   AF-A0A060T0A6-F1
#
_cell.length_a   1.000
_cell.length_b   1.000
_cell.length_c   1.000
_cell.angle_alpha   90.00
_cell.angle_beta   90.00
_cell.angle_gamma   90.00
#
_symmetry.space_group_name_H-M   'P 1'
#
loop_
_entity.id
_entity.type
_entity.pdbx_description
1 polymer ?
#
loop_
_entity_poly.entity_id
_entity_poly.type
_entity_poly.pdbx_seq_one_letter_code
_entity_poly.pdbx_strand_id
1 'polypeptide(L)'
;MTEHKQPDYKKINFLKPSPFQNPQSYTMTPMAWRARRPFFWKNVALASVLFGASAGVYYYTLSVIKKDDDFDDVPVPPISDADLAKLKAEHEKAKQQKN
;
A
#
# COMPACT_ATOMS: atom_id res chain seq x y z
N MET A 1 10.33 29.35 -36.50
CA MET A 1 10.85 28.01 -36.19
C MET A 1 12.13 28.19 -35.41
N THR A 2 12.12 27.95 -34.11
CA THR A 2 13.35 27.97 -33.31
C THR A 2 14.11 26.67 -33.55
N GLU A 3 15.36 26.78 -33.99
CA GLU A 3 16.25 25.65 -34.21
C GLU A 3 16.50 24.92 -32.89
N HIS A 4 15.99 23.69 -32.77
CA HIS A 4 16.20 22.87 -31.57
C HIS A 4 17.54 22.16 -31.66
N LYS A 5 18.62 22.83 -31.23
CA LYS A 5 19.94 22.23 -31.11
C LYS A 5 19.88 21.06 -30.11
N GLN A 6 20.24 19.85 -30.57
CA GLN A 6 20.25 18.68 -29.70
C GLN A 6 21.29 18.86 -28.58
N PRO A 7 20.94 18.57 -27.32
CA PRO A 7 21.87 18.69 -26.20
C PRO A 7 22.95 17.60 -26.29
N ASP A 8 24.22 17.98 -26.06
CA ASP A 8 25.33 17.03 -25.94
C ASP A 8 25.25 16.30 -24.59
N TYR A 9 24.80 15.05 -24.62
CA TYR A 9 24.58 14.22 -23.44
C TYR A 9 25.87 13.71 -22.79
N LYS A 10 27.04 13.91 -23.40
CA LYS A 10 28.33 13.41 -22.89
C LYS A 10 28.90 14.25 -21.75
N LYS A 11 28.40 15.46 -21.51
CA LYS A 11 28.84 16.36 -20.43
C LYS A 11 27.68 16.63 -19.47
N ILE A 12 27.54 15.79 -18.45
CA ILE A 12 26.52 15.93 -17.42
C ILE A 12 26.95 17.03 -16.44
N ASN A 13 26.26 18.17 -16.44
CA ASN A 13 26.37 19.18 -15.40
C ASN A 13 25.17 19.05 -14.46
N PHE A 14 25.40 18.54 -13.25
CA PHE A 14 24.34 18.31 -12.24
C PHE A 14 23.58 19.57 -11.83
N LEU A 15 24.20 20.74 -11.98
CA LEU A 15 23.61 22.05 -11.64
C LEU A 15 22.70 22.61 -12.74
N LYS A 16 22.70 22.03 -13.94
CA LYS A 16 21.86 22.51 -15.05
C LYS A 16 20.56 21.70 -15.14
N PRO A 17 19.40 22.37 -15.28
CA PRO A 17 18.13 21.67 -15.47
C PRO A 17 18.16 20.85 -16.77
N SER A 18 17.47 19.72 -16.76
CA SER A 18 17.46 18.83 -17.92
C SER A 18 16.82 19.52 -19.14
N PRO A 19 17.28 19.25 -20.38
CA PRO A 19 16.67 19.80 -21.60
C PRO A 19 15.20 19.43 -21.79
N PHE A 20 14.72 18.45 -21.03
CA PHE A 20 13.36 17.93 -21.06
C PHE A 20 12.42 18.59 -20.07
N GLN A 21 12.92 19.53 -19.26
CA GLN A 21 12.18 20.25 -18.23
C GLN A 21 12.16 21.74 -18.55
N ASN A 22 11.00 22.36 -18.37
CA ASN A 22 10.86 23.80 -18.51
C ASN A 22 11.44 24.49 -17.26
N PRO A 23 12.46 25.34 -17.37
CA PRO A 23 13.10 25.97 -16.20
C PRO A 23 12.21 27.00 -15.49
N GLN A 24 11.19 27.55 -16.15
CA GLN A 24 10.30 28.55 -15.55
C GLN A 24 9.12 27.90 -14.81
N SER A 25 8.48 26.91 -15.44
CA SER A 25 7.28 26.26 -14.88
C SER A 25 7.59 24.94 -14.16
N TYR A 26 8.83 24.45 -14.23
CA TYR A 26 9.26 23.13 -13.75
C TYR A 26 8.48 21.95 -14.34
N THR A 27 7.69 22.17 -15.40
CA THR A 27 6.89 21.15 -16.08
C THR A 27 7.72 20.36 -17.08
N MET A 28 7.23 19.17 -17.48
CA MET A 28 7.83 18.40 -18.55
C MET A 28 7.49 18.95 -19.93
N THR A 29 8.47 18.90 -20.83
CA THR A 29 8.28 19.21 -22.25
C THR A 29 7.43 18.14 -22.98
N PRO A 30 6.73 18.51 -24.07
CA PRO A 30 5.95 17.54 -24.88
C PRO A 30 6.82 16.43 -25.48
N MET A 31 8.10 16.69 -25.75
CA MET A 31 9.07 15.68 -26.18
C MET A 31 9.27 14.59 -25.12
N ALA A 32 9.40 15.02 -23.85
CA ALA A 32 9.58 14.12 -22.71
C ALA A 32 8.34 13.25 -22.45
N TRP A 33 7.14 13.82 -22.67
CA TRP A 33 5.88 13.07 -22.61
C TRP A 33 5.81 11.97 -23.66
N ARG A 34 6.16 12.28 -24.91
CA ARG A 34 6.14 11.30 -26.00
C ARG A 34 7.11 10.14 -25.77
N ALA A 35 8.30 10.43 -25.25
CA ALA A 35 9.31 9.40 -24.97
C ALA A 35 8.84 8.37 -23.91
N ARG A 36 7.93 8.75 -23.00
CA ARG A 36 7.44 7.88 -21.93
C ARG A 36 6.16 7.12 -22.26
N ARG A 37 5.41 7.55 -23.29
CA ARG A 37 4.16 6.89 -23.72
C ARG A 37 4.23 5.36 -23.80
N PRO A 38 5.27 4.73 -24.40
CA PRO A 38 5.27 3.28 -24.55
C PRO A 38 5.52 2.50 -23.25
N PHE A 39 6.01 3.15 -22.19
CA PHE A 39 6.35 2.48 -20.93
C PHE A 39 5.23 2.55 -19.89
N PHE A 40 4.23 3.41 -20.09
CA PHE A 40 3.15 3.61 -19.12
C PHE A 40 2.46 2.29 -18.77
N TRP A 41 1.98 1.55 -19.77
CA TRP A 41 1.29 0.28 -19.55
C TRP A 41 2.19 -0.80 -18.94
N LYS A 42 3.46 -0.85 -19.33
CA LYS A 42 4.43 -1.80 -18.76
C LYS A 42 4.68 -1.54 -17.29
N ASN A 43 4.83 -0.27 -16.91
CA ASN A 43 5.04 0.12 -15.52
C ASN A 43 3.78 -0.08 -14.67
N VAL A 44 2.60 0.20 -15.22
CA VAL A 44 1.32 -0.06 -14.53
C VAL A 44 1.13 -1.56 -14.29
N ALA A 45 1.45 -2.41 -15.26
CA ALA A 45 1.39 -3.87 -15.10
C ALA A 45 2.38 -4.36 -14.02
N LEU A 46 3.61 -3.83 -14.01
CA LEU A 46 4.58 -4.19 -12.97
C LEU A 46 4.10 -3.74 -11.58
N ALA A 47 3.57 -2.52 -11.48
CA ALA A 47 3.04 -1.98 -10.24
C ALA A 47 1.83 -2.78 -9.74
N SER A 48 0.93 -3.21 -10.64
CA SER A 48 -0.23 -4.01 -10.27
C SER A 48 0.16 -5.40 -9.76
N VAL A 49 1.18 -6.03 -10.35
CA VAL A 49 1.70 -7.31 -9.87
C VAL A 49 2.29 -7.17 -8.47
N LEU A 50 3.14 -6.15 -8.24
CA LEU A 50 3.72 -5.90 -6.93
C LEU A 50 2.64 -5.62 -5.87
N PHE A 51 1.71 -4.72 -6.19
CA PHE A 51 0.62 -4.37 -5.28
C PHE A 51 -0.31 -5.56 -5.02
N GLY A 52 -0.65 -6.32 -6.07
CA GLY A 52 -1.48 -7.51 -5.98
C GLY A 52 -0.85 -8.61 -5.13
N ALA A 53 0.47 -8.81 -5.24
CA ALA A 53 1.19 -9.75 -4.40
C ALA A 53 1.12 -9.33 -2.92
N SER A 54 1.44 -8.08 -2.60
CA SER A 54 1.39 -7.59 -1.21
C SER A 54 -0.02 -7.63 -0.63
N ALA A 55 -1.02 -7.15 -1.38
CA ALA A 55 -2.42 -7.15 -0.96
C ALA A 55 -2.98 -8.58 -0.83
N GLY A 56 -2.58 -9.48 -1.74
CA GLY A 56 -2.99 -10.88 -1.71
C GLY A 56 -2.46 -11.61 -0.48
N VAL A 57 -1.18 -11.40 -0.11
CA VAL A 57 -0.62 -11.95 1.13
C VAL A 57 -1.39 -11.44 2.34
N TYR A 58 -1.62 -10.13 2.44
CA TYR A 58 -2.36 -9.53 3.55
C TYR A 58 -3.81 -10.03 3.64
N TYR A 59 -4.48 -10.15 2.50
CA TYR A 59 -5.85 -10.67 2.46
C TYR A 59 -5.89 -12.15 2.86
N TYR A 60 -4.93 -12.94 2.38
CA TYR A 60 -4.82 -14.34 2.74
C TYR A 60 -4.64 -14.52 4.26
N THR A 61 -3.72 -13.77 4.89
CA THR A 61 -3.50 -13.88 6.33
C THR A 61 -4.76 -13.55 7.12
N LEU A 62 -5.47 -12.47 6.76
CA LEU A 62 -6.74 -12.13 7.40
C LEU A 62 -7.82 -13.22 7.18
N SER A 63 -7.85 -13.84 6.00
CA SER A 63 -8.82 -14.90 5.72
C SER A 63 -8.55 -16.18 6.51
N VAL A 64 -7.29 -16.48 6.81
CA VAL A 64 -6.88 -17.63 7.63
C VAL A 64 -7.23 -17.36 9.10
N ILE A 65 -6.81 -16.21 9.65
CA ILE A 65 -7.08 -15.86 11.05
C ILE A 65 -8.58 -15.87 11.36
N LYS A 66 -9.42 -15.40 10.42
CA LYS A 66 -10.88 -15.39 10.61
C LYS A 66 -11.54 -16.78 10.55
N LYS A 67 -10.85 -17.79 10.00
CA LYS A 67 -11.39 -19.16 9.92
C LYS A 67 -11.14 -19.94 11.21
N ASP A 68 -10.06 -19.64 11.91
CA ASP A 68 -9.60 -20.40 13.08
C ASP A 68 -10.01 -19.72 14.41
N ASP A 69 -11.12 -18.96 14.43
CA ASP A 69 -11.64 -18.28 15.64
C ASP A 69 -12.36 -19.24 16.63
N ASP A 70 -12.40 -20.53 16.30
CA ASP A 70 -12.94 -21.59 17.15
C ASP A 70 -11.84 -22.06 18.12
N PHE A 71 -11.78 -21.46 19.30
CA PHE A 71 -10.88 -21.84 20.41
C PHE A 71 -11.28 -23.16 21.10
N ASP A 72 -12.00 -24.05 20.41
CA ASP A 72 -12.51 -25.32 20.97
C ASP A 72 -11.36 -26.25 21.42
N ASP A 73 -10.19 -26.11 20.81
CA ASP A 73 -8.96 -26.85 21.11
C ASP A 73 -8.31 -26.42 22.43
N VAL A 74 -8.68 -25.25 22.96
CA VAL A 74 -8.06 -24.66 24.15
C VAL A 74 -8.80 -25.15 25.39
N PRO A 75 -8.18 -25.99 26.24
CA PRO A 75 -8.84 -26.47 27.45
C PRO A 75 -9.09 -25.30 28.39
N VAL A 76 -10.37 -25.05 28.72
CA VAL A 76 -10.75 -24.03 29.68
C VAL A 76 -10.24 -24.45 31.06
N PRO A 77 -9.46 -23.61 31.77
CA PRO A 77 -9.02 -23.93 33.12
C PRO A 77 -10.23 -24.11 34.04
N PRO A 78 -10.17 -25.00 35.04
CA PRO A 78 -11.27 -25.16 35.99
C PRO A 78 -11.43 -23.88 36.83
N ILE A 79 -12.57 -23.19 36.66
CA ILE A 79 -12.93 -21.95 37.37
C ILE A 79 -14.03 -22.29 38.39
N SER A 80 -14.00 -21.66 39.56
CA SER A 80 -15.07 -21.83 40.56
C SER A 80 -16.39 -21.20 40.06
N ASP A 81 -17.54 -21.83 40.36
CA ASP A 81 -18.86 -21.33 39.92
C ASP A 81 -19.14 -19.89 40.39
N ALA A 82 -18.59 -19.51 41.55
CA ALA A 82 -18.71 -18.17 42.12
C ALA A 82 -17.97 -17.10 41.29
N ASP A 83 -16.85 -17.46 40.66
CA ASP A 83 -16.05 -16.55 39.84
C ASP A 83 -16.59 -16.47 38.41
N LEU A 84 -17.17 -17.56 37.88
CA LEU A 84 -17.92 -17.55 36.61
C LEU A 84 -19.09 -16.56 36.64
N ALA A 85 -19.83 -16.51 37.76
CA ALA A 85 -20.96 -15.59 37.92
C ALA A 85 -20.52 -14.11 37.88
N LYS A 86 -19.39 -13.79 38.52
CA LYS A 86 -18.82 -12.44 38.51
C LYS A 86 -18.36 -12.04 37.11
N LEU A 87 -17.65 -12.94 36.43
CA LEU A 87 -17.13 -12.70 35.08
C LEU A 87 -18.26 -12.48 34.06
N LYS A 88 -19.33 -13.27 34.13
CA LYS A 88 -20.52 -13.08 33.27
C LYS A 88 -21.18 -11.72 33.51
N ALA A 89 -21.36 -11.33 34.77
CA ALA A 89 -21.94 -10.04 35.14
C ALA A 89 -21.08 -8.85 34.67
N GLU A 90 -19.76 -8.99 34.65
CA GLU A 90 -18.84 -7.98 34.14
C GLU A 90 -18.88 -7.89 32.61
N HIS A 91 -18.93 -9.03 31.93
CA HIS A 91 -19.01 -9.10 30.47
C HIS A 91 -20.31 -8.49 29.91
N GLU A 92 -21.44 -8.73 30.60
CA GLU A 92 -22.74 -8.13 30.24
C GLU A 92 -22.74 -6.61 30.42
N LYS A 93 -22.14 -6.10 31.50
CA LYS A 93 -21.97 -4.64 31.71
C LYS A 93 -21.09 -4.02 30.63
N ALA A 94 -19.98 -4.66 30.27
CA ALA A 94 -19.09 -4.18 29.22
C ALA A 94 -19.78 -4.17 27.85
N LYS A 95 -20.64 -5.17 27.57
CA LYS A 95 -21.43 -5.23 26.32
C LYS A 95 -22.50 -4.13 26.27
N GLN A 96 -23.12 -3.80 27.41
CA GLN A 96 -24.10 -2.70 27.52
C GLN A 96 -23.46 -1.31 27.40
N GLN A 97 -22.21 -1.13 27.84
CA GLN A 97 -21.49 0.15 27.72
C GLN A 97 -20.95 0.44 26.32
N LYS A 98 -20.84 -0.59 25.47
CA LYS A 98 -20.27 -0.47 24.12
C LYS A 98 -21.32 -0.17 23.04
N ASN A 99 -22.61 -0.23 23.39
CA ASN A 99 -23.77 0.16 22.59
C ASN A 99 -24.24 1.57 22.99
#